data_AF-A0A433QR72-F1
#
_entry.id   AF-A0A433QR72-F1
#
_cell.length_a   1.000
_cell.length_b   1.000
_cell.length_c   1.000
_cell.angle_alpha   90.00
_cell.angle_beta   90.00
_cell.angle_gamma   90.00
#
_symmetry.space_group_name_H-M   'P 1'
#
loop_
_entity.id
_entity.type
_entity.pdbx_description
1 polymer ?
#
loop_
_entity_poly.entity_id
_entity_poly.type
_entity_poly.pdbx_seq_one_letter_code
_entity_poly.pdbx_strand_id
1 'polypeptide(L)'
;MATSTPRLKRISRPALKFSMLVVDQMAEDYPNSTFVGIDIADMYPKTGDLPPNVRFLKANILEGLPFEDGKFDYVFQRFLIFDLSPGDWKVAIKELARLVKPGYVGS
;
A
#
# COMPACT_ATOMS: atom_id res chain seq x y z
N MET A 1 6.75 -29.56 33.40
CA MET A 1 7.29 -29.86 32.05
C MET A 1 6.55 -28.98 31.06
N ALA A 2 7.26 -28.09 30.37
CA ALA A 2 6.68 -27.11 29.47
C ALA A 2 6.22 -27.77 28.16
N THR A 3 4.96 -27.56 27.78
CA THR A 3 4.41 -27.97 26.49
C THR A 3 4.84 -26.96 25.42
N SER A 4 5.69 -27.40 24.50
CA SER A 4 6.15 -26.63 23.35
C SER A 4 5.07 -26.58 22.26
N THR A 5 4.54 -25.38 21.99
CA THR A 5 3.67 -25.12 20.84
C THR A 5 4.50 -25.20 19.55
N PRO A 6 4.10 -25.96 18.53
CA PRO A 6 4.88 -26.08 17.29
C PRO A 6 4.81 -24.77 16.49
N ARG A 7 5.98 -24.16 16.29
CA ARG A 7 6.23 -23.00 15.45
C ARG A 7 5.90 -23.36 14.00
N LEU A 8 4.78 -22.84 13.48
CA LEU A 8 4.36 -23.00 12.09
C LEU A 8 5.50 -22.58 11.15
N LYS A 9 6.02 -23.56 10.41
CA LYS A 9 6.95 -23.34 9.30
C LYS A 9 6.25 -22.44 8.29
N ARG A 10 6.78 -21.23 8.13
CA ARG A 10 6.32 -20.21 7.17
C ARG A 10 6.32 -20.82 5.77
N ILE A 11 5.11 -21.14 5.31
CA ILE A 11 4.85 -21.71 3.98
C ILE A 11 5.25 -20.65 2.96
N SER A 12 6.24 -20.98 2.13
CA SER A 12 6.51 -20.30 0.88
C SER A 12 5.29 -20.49 -0.03
N ARG A 13 4.44 -19.46 -0.16
CA ARG A 13 3.50 -19.40 -1.28
C ARG A 13 3.90 -18.25 -2.18
N PRO A 14 4.01 -18.47 -3.50
CA PRO A 14 4.15 -17.39 -4.45
C PRO A 14 2.84 -16.62 -4.40
N ALA A 15 2.85 -15.47 -3.73
CA ALA A 15 1.69 -14.60 -3.67
C ALA A 15 1.42 -14.12 -5.10
N LEU A 16 0.39 -14.66 -5.74
CA LEU A 16 -0.35 -13.95 -6.77
C LEU A 16 -0.76 -12.61 -6.15
N LYS A 17 -0.03 -11.54 -6.45
CA LYS A 17 -0.24 -10.22 -5.87
C LYS A 17 -0.32 -9.20 -6.99
N PHE A 18 -1.39 -9.27 -7.76
CA PHE A 18 -1.82 -8.19 -8.64
C PHE A 18 -2.76 -7.28 -7.85
N SER A 19 -2.18 -6.43 -7.00
CA SER A 19 -2.90 -5.32 -6.36
C SER A 19 -2.39 -3.99 -6.94
N MET A 20 -2.52 -3.81 -8.25
CA MET A 20 -2.09 -2.56 -8.89
C MET A 20 -2.96 -2.13 -10.08
N LEU A 21 -4.11 -2.78 -10.28
CA LEU A 21 -4.98 -2.50 -11.43
C LEU A 21 -5.77 -1.20 -11.31
N VAL A 22 -5.88 -0.59 -10.12
CA VAL A 22 -6.69 0.63 -9.93
C VAL A 22 -5.89 1.91 -10.19
N VAL A 23 -4.56 1.87 -10.03
CA VAL A 23 -3.72 3.08 -10.20
C VAL A 23 -3.53 3.41 -11.68
N ASP A 24 -3.39 2.39 -12.53
CA ASP A 24 -3.08 2.59 -13.95
C ASP A 24 -4.28 3.12 -14.74
N GLN A 25 -5.47 2.54 -14.56
CA GLN A 25 -6.69 2.99 -15.23
C GLN A 25 -7.10 4.41 -14.82
N MET A 26 -6.97 4.74 -13.52
CA MET A 26 -7.26 6.10 -13.04
C MET A 26 -6.22 7.11 -13.54
N ALA A 27 -4.99 6.69 -13.81
CA ALA A 27 -3.97 7.59 -14.32
C ALA A 27 -4.24 8.05 -15.75
N GLU A 28 -4.81 7.18 -16.59
CA GLU A 28 -5.25 7.53 -17.94
C GLU A 28 -6.45 8.49 -17.92
N ASP A 29 -7.44 8.24 -17.04
CA ASP A 29 -8.64 9.06 -16.92
C ASP A 29 -8.38 10.44 -16.30
N TYR A 30 -7.35 10.56 -15.46
CA TYR A 30 -7.01 11.80 -14.74
C TYR A 30 -5.55 12.22 -15.03
N PRO A 31 -5.22 12.68 -16.24
CA PRO A 31 -3.84 12.96 -16.65
C PRO A 31 -3.18 14.12 -15.87
N ASN A 32 -3.98 14.99 -15.26
CA ASN A 32 -3.50 16.09 -14.41
C ASN A 32 -3.32 15.70 -12.94
N SER A 33 -3.77 14.50 -12.54
CA SER A 33 -3.59 13.97 -11.19
C SER A 33 -2.31 13.15 -11.10
N THR A 34 -1.63 13.20 -9.97
CA THR A 34 -0.46 12.36 -9.70
C THR A 34 -0.84 11.17 -8.83
N PHE A 35 -0.42 9.99 -9.24
CA PHE A 35 -0.67 8.74 -8.52
C PHE A 35 0.64 8.15 -7.99
N VAL A 36 0.61 7.71 -6.74
CA VAL A 36 1.75 7.06 -6.09
C VAL A 36 1.31 5.71 -5.54
N GLY A 37 1.86 4.63 -6.07
CA GLY A 37 1.67 3.28 -5.55
C GLY A 37 2.82 2.87 -4.63
N ILE A 38 2.50 2.10 -3.59
CA ILE A 38 3.48 1.65 -2.59
C ILE A 38 3.32 0.15 -2.37
N ASP A 39 4.44 -0.57 -2.40
CA ASP A 39 4.48 -1.98 -2.02
C ASP A 39 5.79 -2.30 -1.28
N ILE A 40 5.77 -3.30 -0.41
CA ILE A 40 6.98 -3.80 0.25
C ILE A 40 7.87 -4.60 -0.71
N ALA A 41 7.25 -5.20 -1.73
CA ALA A 41 7.91 -5.94 -2.79
C ALA A 41 8.10 -5.05 -4.04
N ASP A 42 9.23 -5.27 -4.71
CA ASP A 42 9.55 -4.60 -5.98
C ASP A 42 8.88 -5.37 -7.13
N MET A 43 7.55 -5.29 -7.19
CA MET A 43 6.70 -6.06 -8.13
C MET A 43 6.12 -5.23 -9.28
N TYR A 44 6.46 -3.95 -9.37
CA TYR A 44 5.97 -3.05 -10.41
C TYR A 44 6.85 -3.06 -11.68
N PRO A 45 6.28 -2.73 -12.86
CA PRO A 45 7.07 -2.56 -14.08
C PRO A 45 8.16 -1.50 -13.86
N LYS A 46 9.43 -1.86 -14.09
CA LYS A 46 10.56 -1.00 -13.69
C LYS A 46 10.77 0.21 -14.59
N THR A 47 10.31 0.18 -15.84
CA THR A 47 10.37 1.32 -16.79
C THR A 47 9.72 0.91 -18.12
N GLY A 48 8.97 1.83 -18.77
CA GLY A 48 8.51 1.70 -20.16
C GLY A 48 6.99 1.82 -20.37
N ASP A 49 6.20 1.20 -19.48
CA ASP A 49 4.75 1.02 -19.68
C ASP A 49 3.86 1.83 -18.73
N LEU A 50 4.45 2.70 -17.89
CA LEU A 50 3.69 3.49 -16.92
C LEU A 50 3.34 4.88 -17.46
N PRO A 51 2.11 5.36 -17.24
CA PRO A 51 1.75 6.74 -17.52
C PRO A 51 2.68 7.73 -16.77
N PRO A 52 2.98 8.91 -17.36
CA PRO A 52 3.94 9.87 -16.80
C PRO A 52 3.52 10.43 -15.42
N ASN A 53 2.24 10.31 -15.07
CA ASN A 53 1.66 10.74 -13.82
C ASN A 53 1.59 9.63 -12.74
N VAL A 54 2.18 8.45 -12.99
CA VAL A 54 2.25 7.34 -12.04
C VAL A 54 3.68 7.14 -11.54
N ARG A 55 3.83 6.91 -10.23
CA ARG A 55 5.09 6.52 -9.62
C ARG A 55 4.88 5.38 -8.65
N PHE A 56 5.86 4.47 -8.57
CA PHE A 56 5.88 3.43 -7.56
C PHE A 56 7.06 3.61 -6.61
N LEU A 57 6.79 3.36 -5.33
CA LEU A 57 7.77 3.41 -4.26
C LEU A 57 7.77 2.08 -3.53
N LYS A 58 8.94 1.46 -3.43
CA LYS A 58 9.12 0.34 -2.52
C LYS A 58 9.23 0.85 -1.08
N ALA A 59 8.22 0.60 -0.26
CA ALA A 59 8.24 0.98 1.16
C ALA A 59 7.34 0.06 2.00
N ASN A 60 7.65 -0.04 3.28
CA ASN A 60 6.86 -0.77 4.26
C ASN A 60 5.98 0.22 5.05
N ILE A 61 4.66 0.08 4.91
CA ILE A 61 3.68 0.92 5.63
C ILE A 61 3.83 0.85 7.16
N LEU A 62 4.37 -0.26 7.70
CA LEU A 62 4.56 -0.43 9.13
C LEU A 62 5.80 0.29 9.67
N GLU A 63 6.70 0.71 8.80
CA GLU A 63 7.94 1.45 9.15
C GLU A 63 7.78 2.97 8.96
N GLY A 64 6.63 3.40 8.43
CA GLY A 64 6.40 4.78 8.04
C GLY A 64 6.80 5.05 6.60
N LEU A 65 6.00 5.89 5.94
CA LEU A 65 6.15 6.29 4.56
C LEU A 65 6.82 7.67 4.47
N PRO A 66 7.70 7.91 3.48
CA PRO A 66 8.48 9.14 3.37
C PRO A 66 7.66 10.28 2.75
N PHE A 67 6.49 10.55 3.33
CA PHE A 67 5.59 11.62 2.92
C PHE A 67 5.17 12.45 4.13
N GLU A 68 4.95 13.73 3.87
CA GLU A 68 4.41 14.69 4.84
C GLU A 68 2.95 14.36 5.19
N ASP A 69 2.51 14.82 6.35
CA ASP A 69 1.11 14.70 6.74
C ASP A 69 0.22 15.56 5.83
N GLY A 70 -0.96 15.04 5.48
CA GLY A 70 -1.88 15.70 4.55
C GLY A 70 -1.34 15.85 3.13
N LYS A 71 -0.36 15.04 2.72
CA LYS A 71 0.21 15.12 1.37
C LYS A 71 -0.80 14.78 0.28
N PHE A 72 -1.73 13.87 0.55
CA PHE A 72 -2.64 13.30 -0.45
C PHE A 72 -4.08 13.73 -0.21
N ASP A 73 -4.80 14.03 -1.30
CA ASP A 73 -6.24 14.30 -1.27
C ASP A 73 -7.05 13.01 -1.09
N TYR A 74 -6.52 11.88 -1.56
CA TYR A 74 -7.17 10.58 -1.48
C TYR A 74 -6.12 9.48 -1.26
N VAL A 75 -6.41 8.54 -0.35
CA VAL A 75 -5.59 7.37 -0.08
C VAL A 75 -6.48 6.14 -0.13
N PHE A 76 -6.08 5.15 -0.91
CA PHE A 76 -6.81 3.90 -1.07
C PHE A 76 -5.91 2.71 -0.78
N GLN A 77 -6.37 1.86 0.12
CA GLN A 77 -5.70 0.61 0.47
C GLN A 77 -6.63 -0.56 0.10
N ARG A 78 -6.09 -1.53 -0.65
CA ARG A 78 -6.79 -2.78 -0.95
C ARG A 78 -5.86 -3.98 -0.79
N PHE A 79 -6.43 -5.15 -0.52
CA PHE A 79 -5.75 -6.46 -0.51
C PHE A 79 -4.66 -6.71 0.56
N LEU A 80 -4.49 -5.86 1.58
CA LEU A 80 -3.57 -6.13 2.71
C LEU A 80 -4.17 -7.03 3.82
N ILE A 81 -5.42 -7.48 3.69
CA ILE A 81 -6.12 -8.29 4.72
C ILE A 81 -5.42 -9.61 5.05
N PHE A 82 -4.66 -10.16 4.10
CA PHE A 82 -3.90 -11.39 4.30
C PHE A 82 -2.44 -11.15 4.74
N ASP A 83 -1.97 -9.91 4.71
CA ASP A 83 -0.57 -9.56 4.98
C ASP A 83 -0.35 -8.91 6.33
N LEU A 84 -1.37 -8.28 6.91
CA LEU A 84 -1.29 -7.55 8.18
C LEU A 84 -1.97 -8.31 9.32
N SER A 85 -1.29 -8.42 10.46
CA SER A 85 -1.93 -8.91 11.70
C SER A 85 -2.89 -7.86 12.28
N PRO A 86 -3.80 -8.24 13.20
CA PRO A 86 -4.70 -7.28 13.86
C PRO A 86 -3.98 -6.12 14.58
N GLY A 87 -2.74 -6.34 15.04
CA GLY A 87 -1.91 -5.28 15.63
C GLY A 87 -1.38 -4.31 14.57
N ASP A 88 -0.93 -4.85 13.45
CA ASP A 88 -0.33 -4.09 12.34
C ASP A 88 -1.37 -3.18 11.66
N TRP A 89 -2.64 -3.61 11.64
CA TRP A 89 -3.73 -2.79 11.11
C TRP A 89 -3.86 -1.43 11.80
N LYS A 90 -3.60 -1.37 13.12
CA LYS A 90 -3.64 -0.08 13.84
C LYS A 90 -2.52 0.85 13.39
N VAL A 91 -1.35 0.31 13.08
CA VAL A 91 -0.20 1.06 12.58
C VAL A 91 -0.50 1.53 11.15
N ALA A 92 -0.91 0.61 10.28
CA ALA A 92 -1.22 0.91 8.89
C ALA A 92 -2.36 1.95 8.75
N ILE A 93 -3.45 1.84 9.52
CA ILE A 93 -4.56 2.81 9.44
C ILE A 93 -4.10 4.19 9.91
N LYS A 94 -3.31 4.29 10.99
CA LYS A 94 -2.75 5.57 11.45
C LYS A 94 -1.87 6.19 10.38
N GLU A 95 -1.06 5.36 9.73
CA GLU A 95 -0.17 5.78 8.66
C GLU A 95 -0.95 6.27 7.43
N LEU A 96 -2.00 5.58 7.01
CA LEU A 96 -2.84 6.04 5.90
C LEU A 96 -3.61 7.32 6.26
N ALA A 97 -4.12 7.41 7.49
CA ALA A 97 -4.90 8.54 7.96
C ALA A 97 -4.08 9.83 8.01
N ARG A 98 -2.82 9.79 8.47
CA ARG A 98 -1.97 11.00 8.52
C ARG A 98 -1.66 11.54 7.13
N LEU A 99 -1.65 10.68 6.10
CA LEU A 99 -1.33 11.05 4.73
C LEU A 99 -2.45 11.78 4.02
N VAL A 100 -3.70 11.59 4.45
CA VAL A 100 -4.88 12.25 3.87
C VAL A 100 -5.02 13.65 4.45
N LYS A 101 -5.30 14.64 3.59
CA LYS A 101 -5.61 16.01 4.05
C LYS A 101 -6.77 15.99 5.05
N PRO A 102 -6.64 16.66 6.21
CA PRO A 102 -7.73 16.76 7.17
C PRO A 102 -8.88 17.55 6.54
N GLY A 103 -10.03 16.90 6.32
CA GLY A 103 -11.25 17.57 5.82
C GLY A 103 -12.02 16.85 4.72
N TYR A 104 -11.52 15.75 4.14
CA TYR A 104 -12.31 14.94 3.21
C TYR A 104 -13.26 14.00 3.98
N VAL A 105 -14.33 14.55 4.54
CA VAL A 105 -15.51 13.79 4.94
C VAL A 105 -16.36 13.69 3.68
N GLY A 106 -16.39 12.51 3.06
CA GLY A 106 -17.26 12.26 1.92
C GLY A 106 -18.70 12.62 2.29
N SER A 107 -19.24 13.64 1.62
CA SER A 107 -20.64 14.04 1.67
C SER A 107 -21.51 13.05 0.92
#